data_AF-A0A9E2Y831-F1
#
_entry.id   AF-A0A9E2Y831-F1
#
_cell.length_a   1.000
_cell.length_b   1.000
_cell.length_c   1.000
_cell.angle_alpha   90.00
_cell.angle_beta   90.00
_cell.angle_gamma   90.00
#
_symmetry.space_group_name_H-M   'P 1'
#
loop_
_entity.id
_entity.type
_entity.pdbx_description
1 polymer ?
#
loop_
_entity_poly.entity_id
_entity_poly.type
_entity_poly.pdbx_seq_one_letter_code
_entity_poly.pdbx_strand_id
1 'polypeptide(L)'
;MEPKDNCSFSYNSGKKLRRMGQEIQGFTPSSGLRVVGNVFSDWVTPYYDSFGLSVVNDKSNGTLIEGNDLRATMVGTAWGAADGGGTHRFGFGIEAGGNGIVVRNNILVGNWIAGVCASTPATVQNNQKFGPANWGDWTVEAAGKLTAANNAVDRNVANAPPLSAVVPATQAGIDAATSFQLSAQPIDSSTALLSWTNPPSGRIVVNAISTVGREIGPSVGPTNFAVMSSPMTIGGLHPGWQIDLQLLSDNGTASNVATIQMPNAPATPASATPTPAASVVAVDTVLHMSDGTIRTSTTQP
;
A
#
# COMPACT_ATOMS: atom_id res chain seq x y z
N MET A 1 -13.62 -8.68 -12.59
CA MET A 1 -12.70 -9.31 -13.57
C MET A 1 -12.50 -10.73 -13.11
N GLU A 2 -12.66 -11.70 -13.99
CA GLU A 2 -12.42 -13.09 -13.64
C GLU A 2 -10.92 -13.40 -13.71
N PRO A 3 -10.30 -13.89 -12.62
CA PRO A 3 -8.87 -14.19 -12.61
C PRO A 3 -8.54 -15.36 -13.55
N LYS A 4 -7.38 -15.26 -14.20
CA LYS A 4 -6.72 -16.36 -14.94
C LYS A 4 -5.67 -17.02 -14.05
N ASP A 5 -4.92 -17.97 -14.60
CA ASP A 5 -3.83 -18.62 -13.89
C ASP A 5 -2.82 -17.61 -13.35
N ASN A 6 -2.32 -17.89 -12.14
CA ASN A 6 -1.27 -17.15 -11.46
C ASN A 6 -1.55 -15.66 -11.26
N CYS A 7 -2.83 -15.27 -11.15
CA CYS A 7 -3.19 -13.91 -10.78
C CYS A 7 -2.82 -13.64 -9.31
N SER A 8 -2.27 -12.45 -9.05
CA SER A 8 -1.95 -11.99 -7.71
C SER A 8 -2.60 -10.63 -7.44
N PHE A 9 -3.27 -10.51 -6.31
CA PHE A 9 -3.86 -9.27 -5.80
C PHE A 9 -3.26 -9.01 -4.43
N SER A 10 -2.20 -8.23 -4.41
CA SER A 10 -1.37 -8.13 -3.23
C SER A 10 -1.10 -6.70 -2.81
N TYR A 11 -1.05 -6.48 -1.50
CA TYR A 11 -0.64 -5.23 -0.87
C TYR A 11 -1.42 -4.01 -1.30
N ASN A 12 -2.70 -4.21 -1.63
CA ASN A 12 -3.64 -3.13 -1.79
C ASN A 12 -3.94 -2.52 -0.42
N SER A 13 -4.26 -1.23 -0.42
CA SER A 13 -4.74 -0.55 0.76
C SER A 13 -6.03 0.17 0.46
N GLY A 14 -6.98 0.08 1.39
CA GLY A 14 -8.26 0.76 1.27
C GLY A 14 -8.70 1.34 2.60
N LYS A 15 -9.16 2.59 2.53
CA LYS A 15 -9.82 3.30 3.63
C LYS A 15 -11.10 3.93 3.14
N LYS A 16 -12.05 4.16 4.04
CA LYS A 16 -13.34 4.79 3.71
C LYS A 16 -14.09 4.03 2.61
N LEU A 17 -14.08 2.70 2.65
CA LEU A 17 -14.90 1.88 1.76
C LEU A 17 -16.30 1.68 2.34
N ARG A 18 -17.23 1.32 1.47
CA ARG A 18 -18.66 1.12 1.78
C ARG A 18 -19.13 -0.32 1.69
N ARG A 19 -18.51 -1.12 0.83
CA ARG A 19 -19.02 -2.45 0.48
C ARG A 19 -17.97 -3.52 0.71
N MET A 20 -16.88 -3.52 -0.05
CA MET A 20 -15.88 -4.58 0.06
C MET A 20 -14.48 -4.00 -0.04
N GLY A 21 -13.54 -4.59 0.72
CA GLY A 21 -12.11 -4.35 0.50
C GLY A 21 -11.71 -4.81 -0.89
N GLN A 22 -11.95 -6.09 -1.19
CA GLN A 22 -11.73 -6.65 -2.51
C GLN A 22 -12.70 -7.81 -2.79
N GLU A 23 -13.21 -7.85 -4.02
CA GLU A 23 -14.03 -8.94 -4.55
C GLU A 23 -13.34 -9.56 -5.76
N ILE A 24 -13.15 -10.89 -5.71
CA ILE A 24 -12.60 -11.72 -6.78
C ILE A 24 -13.54 -12.90 -6.94
N GLN A 25 -14.28 -12.91 -8.04
CA GLN A 25 -15.24 -13.96 -8.35
C GLN A 25 -14.99 -14.52 -9.75
N GLY A 26 -15.28 -15.81 -9.91
CA GLY A 26 -15.05 -16.52 -11.18
C GLY A 26 -15.60 -17.94 -11.18
N PHE A 27 -15.89 -18.43 -12.38
CA PHE A 27 -16.37 -19.79 -12.66
C PHE A 27 -15.52 -20.54 -13.70
N THR A 28 -14.48 -19.89 -14.22
CA THR A 28 -13.51 -20.45 -15.17
C THR A 28 -12.40 -21.15 -14.41
N PRO A 29 -12.04 -22.39 -14.81
CA PRO A 29 -10.88 -23.07 -14.24
C PRO A 29 -9.63 -22.20 -14.29
N SER A 30 -8.97 -22.08 -13.15
CA SER A 30 -7.73 -21.32 -12.98
C SER A 30 -6.94 -21.91 -11.82
N SER A 31 -5.68 -21.51 -11.68
CA SER A 31 -4.79 -22.02 -10.64
C SER A 31 -3.89 -20.93 -10.10
N GLY A 32 -3.42 -21.09 -8.86
CA GLY A 32 -2.40 -20.22 -8.29
C GLY A 32 -2.87 -18.78 -8.01
N LEU A 33 -4.17 -18.58 -7.74
CA LEU A 33 -4.68 -17.28 -7.28
C LEU A 33 -4.07 -16.92 -5.93
N ARG A 34 -3.48 -15.73 -5.82
CA ARG A 34 -2.89 -15.21 -4.57
C ARG A 34 -3.54 -13.89 -4.16
N VAL A 35 -3.98 -13.79 -2.91
CA VAL A 35 -4.54 -12.57 -2.32
C VAL A 35 -3.79 -12.27 -1.03
N VAL A 36 -2.76 -11.42 -1.12
CA VAL A 36 -1.69 -11.37 -0.10
C VAL A 36 -1.45 -9.97 0.44
N GLY A 37 -1.35 -9.83 1.76
CA GLY A 37 -0.83 -8.59 2.36
C GLY A 37 -1.70 -7.35 2.19
N ASN A 38 -2.98 -7.51 1.83
CA ASN A 38 -3.89 -6.38 1.66
C ASN A 38 -4.31 -5.82 3.03
N VAL A 39 -4.49 -4.50 3.12
CA VAL A 39 -4.88 -3.82 4.35
C VAL A 39 -6.14 -2.99 4.11
N PHE A 40 -7.21 -3.34 4.81
CA PHE A 40 -8.53 -2.73 4.63
C PHE A 40 -9.10 -2.29 5.98
N SER A 41 -9.47 -1.01 6.09
CA SER A 41 -9.90 -0.42 7.37
C SER A 41 -10.79 0.80 7.17
N ASP A 42 -11.31 1.35 8.27
CA ASP A 42 -11.92 2.68 8.32
C ASP A 42 -13.14 2.82 7.38
N TRP A 43 -14.10 1.90 7.46
CA TRP A 43 -15.30 1.88 6.63
C TRP A 43 -16.20 3.09 6.84
N VAL A 44 -16.66 3.70 5.75
CA VAL A 44 -17.60 4.82 5.78
C VAL A 44 -18.96 4.32 5.32
N THR A 45 -19.98 4.43 6.17
CA THR A 45 -21.35 4.03 5.81
C THR A 45 -21.44 2.60 5.23
N PRO A 46 -20.90 1.57 5.93
CA PRO A 46 -20.93 0.20 5.45
C PRO A 46 -22.36 -0.31 5.28
N TYR A 47 -22.56 -1.18 4.30
CA TYR A 47 -23.81 -1.91 4.10
C TYR A 47 -23.84 -3.20 4.91
N TYR A 48 -25.03 -3.78 5.09
CA TYR A 48 -25.13 -5.19 5.43
C TYR A 48 -24.30 -6.00 4.42
N ASP A 49 -23.55 -6.97 4.92
CA ASP A 49 -22.59 -7.74 4.12
C ASP A 49 -21.45 -6.90 3.50
N SER A 50 -20.96 -5.92 4.27
CA SER A 50 -19.67 -5.31 3.95
C SER A 50 -18.51 -6.23 4.32
N PHE A 51 -17.69 -6.65 3.35
CA PHE A 51 -16.67 -7.69 3.53
C PHE A 51 -15.26 -7.10 3.55
N GLY A 52 -14.34 -7.79 4.24
CA GLY A 52 -12.91 -7.56 4.07
C GLY A 52 -12.47 -8.04 2.69
N LEU A 53 -12.57 -9.35 2.46
CA LEU A 53 -12.28 -10.02 1.19
C LEU A 53 -13.43 -10.96 0.81
N SER A 54 -13.89 -10.90 -0.45
CA SER A 54 -14.71 -11.95 -1.08
C SER A 54 -13.88 -12.61 -2.18
N VAL A 55 -13.38 -13.83 -1.95
CA VAL A 55 -12.52 -14.56 -2.88
C VAL A 55 -13.20 -15.88 -3.22
N VAL A 56 -14.19 -15.82 -4.12
CA VAL A 56 -15.05 -16.93 -4.52
C VAL A 56 -14.82 -17.23 -5.99
N ASN A 57 -13.66 -17.82 -6.29
CA ASN A 57 -13.33 -18.28 -7.63
C ASN A 57 -13.51 -19.80 -7.67
N ASP A 58 -14.75 -20.23 -7.91
CA ASP A 58 -15.26 -21.58 -7.65
C ASP A 58 -14.45 -22.71 -8.29
N LYS A 59 -13.80 -22.43 -9.43
CA LYS A 59 -12.97 -23.41 -10.15
C LYS A 59 -11.48 -23.12 -10.07
N SER A 60 -11.06 -22.22 -9.19
CA SER A 60 -9.65 -22.04 -8.84
C SER A 60 -9.10 -23.31 -8.19
N ASN A 61 -7.83 -23.64 -8.43
CA ASN A 61 -7.09 -24.62 -7.66
C ASN A 61 -5.87 -23.98 -6.99
N GLY A 62 -5.66 -24.24 -5.71
CA GLY A 62 -4.51 -23.71 -4.97
C GLY A 62 -4.59 -22.22 -4.68
N THR A 63 -5.78 -21.71 -4.37
CA THR A 63 -5.96 -20.32 -3.93
C THR A 63 -5.27 -20.10 -2.58
N LEU A 64 -4.46 -19.06 -2.48
CA LEU A 64 -3.79 -18.64 -1.24
C LEU A 64 -4.27 -17.25 -0.82
N ILE A 65 -4.82 -17.14 0.39
CA ILE A 65 -5.21 -15.88 1.02
C ILE A 65 -4.36 -15.69 2.27
N GLU A 66 -3.37 -14.80 2.20
CA GLU A 66 -2.31 -14.75 3.22
C GLU A 66 -1.95 -13.34 3.69
N GLY A 67 -1.75 -13.17 5.00
CA GLY A 67 -1.09 -11.96 5.51
C GLY A 67 -1.91 -10.68 5.41
N ASN A 68 -3.23 -10.76 5.21
CA ASN A 68 -4.09 -9.58 5.08
C ASN A 68 -4.47 -9.04 6.48
N ASP A 69 -4.53 -7.71 6.65
CA ASP A 69 -5.04 -7.04 7.86
C ASP A 69 -6.38 -6.36 7.54
N LEU A 70 -7.46 -6.95 8.06
CA LEU A 70 -8.84 -6.60 7.70
C LEU A 70 -9.58 -6.13 8.95
N ARG A 71 -9.95 -4.84 8.96
CA ARG A 71 -10.58 -4.20 10.13
C ARG A 71 -11.99 -3.73 9.83
N ALA A 72 -12.96 -4.36 10.50
CA ALA A 72 -14.35 -3.94 10.60
C ALA A 72 -14.49 -2.75 11.57
N THR A 73 -13.74 -1.68 11.31
CA THR A 73 -13.85 -0.40 12.01
C THR A 73 -14.66 0.58 11.17
N MET A 74 -15.55 1.34 11.82
CA MET A 74 -16.33 2.38 11.15
C MET A 74 -15.73 3.75 11.42
N VAL A 75 -15.72 4.59 10.39
CA VAL A 75 -15.57 6.03 10.52
C VAL A 75 -16.97 6.63 10.60
N GLY A 76 -17.31 7.15 11.78
CA GLY A 76 -18.65 7.65 12.10
C GLY A 76 -19.60 6.55 12.58
N THR A 77 -20.90 6.87 12.63
CA THR A 77 -21.94 6.00 13.21
C THR A 77 -23.02 5.58 12.21
N ALA A 78 -23.03 6.17 11.02
CA ALA A 78 -24.04 5.90 10.00
C ALA A 78 -23.77 4.57 9.30
N TRP A 79 -24.83 3.78 9.12
CA TRP A 79 -24.86 2.60 8.27
C TRP A 79 -25.55 2.93 6.94
N GLY A 80 -25.25 2.15 5.89
CA GLY A 80 -26.06 2.17 4.68
C GLY A 80 -27.22 1.17 4.78
N ALA A 81 -27.47 0.40 3.72
CA ALA A 81 -28.59 -0.54 3.71
C ALA A 81 -28.46 -1.59 4.82
N ALA A 82 -29.56 -1.87 5.52
CA ALA A 82 -29.69 -3.00 6.45
C ALA A 82 -30.03 -4.30 5.70
N ASP A 83 -29.88 -5.45 6.35
CA ASP A 83 -30.37 -6.71 5.79
C ASP A 83 -31.91 -6.77 5.74
N GLY A 84 -32.46 -7.86 5.21
CA GLY A 84 -33.92 -8.04 5.10
C GLY A 84 -34.66 -8.05 6.45
N GLY A 85 -33.96 -8.22 7.56
CA GLY A 85 -34.49 -8.13 8.93
C GLY A 85 -34.27 -6.77 9.59
N GLY A 86 -33.72 -5.78 8.87
CA GLY A 86 -33.40 -4.47 9.42
C GLY A 86 -32.14 -4.42 10.29
N THR A 87 -31.31 -5.46 10.27
CA THR A 87 -30.09 -5.52 11.07
C THR A 87 -28.89 -4.92 10.31
N HIS A 88 -28.10 -4.12 11.02
CA HIS A 88 -26.83 -3.59 10.55
C HIS A 88 -25.67 -4.38 11.13
N ARG A 89 -24.80 -4.89 10.26
CA ARG A 89 -23.62 -5.69 10.63
C ARG A 89 -22.62 -5.71 9.49
N PHE A 90 -21.36 -5.95 9.81
CA PHE A 90 -20.40 -6.37 8.80
C PHE A 90 -20.70 -7.80 8.33
N GLY A 91 -20.24 -8.11 7.12
CA GLY A 91 -20.24 -9.46 6.60
C GLY A 91 -19.00 -10.21 7.03
N PHE A 92 -18.47 -11.04 6.13
CA PHE A 92 -17.29 -11.85 6.41
C PHE A 92 -16.02 -11.00 6.41
N GLY A 93 -15.10 -11.31 7.33
CA GLY A 93 -13.74 -10.83 7.19
C GLY A 93 -13.12 -11.36 5.91
N ILE A 94 -13.18 -12.68 5.72
CA ILE A 94 -12.79 -13.37 4.48
C ILE A 94 -13.87 -14.37 4.11
N GLU A 95 -14.39 -14.27 2.90
CA GLU A 95 -15.14 -15.34 2.22
C GLU A 95 -14.23 -16.03 1.22
N ALA A 96 -14.17 -17.36 1.25
CA ALA A 96 -13.26 -18.15 0.44
C ALA A 96 -13.98 -19.31 -0.29
N GLY A 97 -13.89 -19.33 -1.62
CA GLY A 97 -14.43 -20.34 -2.51
C GLY A 97 -13.46 -20.74 -3.64
N GLY A 98 -13.51 -22.01 -4.05
CA GLY A 98 -12.54 -22.67 -4.94
C GLY A 98 -12.04 -24.03 -4.41
N ASN A 99 -11.06 -24.64 -5.06
CA ASN A 99 -10.48 -25.92 -4.65
C ASN A 99 -9.07 -25.74 -4.05
N GLY A 100 -8.76 -26.49 -2.99
CA GLY A 100 -7.43 -26.48 -2.38
C GLY A 100 -7.07 -25.13 -1.76
N ILE A 101 -8.04 -24.45 -1.13
CA ILE A 101 -7.84 -23.11 -0.57
C ILE A 101 -7.02 -23.18 0.70
N VAL A 102 -6.06 -22.26 0.86
CA VAL A 102 -5.36 -22.00 2.10
C VAL A 102 -5.56 -20.54 2.52
N VAL A 103 -6.12 -20.35 3.72
CA VAL A 103 -6.30 -19.03 4.35
C VAL A 103 -5.39 -18.97 5.59
N ARG A 104 -4.32 -18.18 5.56
CA ARG A 104 -3.35 -18.19 6.66
C ARG A 104 -2.72 -16.86 7.01
N ASN A 105 -2.25 -16.74 8.25
CA ASN A 105 -1.48 -15.59 8.73
C ASN A 105 -2.23 -14.24 8.57
N ASN A 106 -3.56 -14.24 8.51
CA ASN A 106 -4.36 -13.00 8.40
C ASN A 106 -4.69 -12.44 9.79
N ILE A 107 -4.83 -11.12 9.87
CA ILE A 107 -5.29 -10.38 11.05
C ILE A 107 -6.69 -9.85 10.76
N LEU A 108 -7.65 -10.20 11.62
CA LEU A 108 -9.07 -9.87 11.46
C LEU A 108 -9.53 -9.11 12.70
N VAL A 109 -9.83 -7.82 12.58
CA VAL A 109 -10.21 -6.97 13.73
C VAL A 109 -11.64 -6.48 13.58
N GLY A 110 -12.41 -6.48 14.67
CA GLY A 110 -13.75 -5.91 14.74
C GLY A 110 -14.87 -6.95 14.64
N ASN A 111 -16.10 -6.45 14.49
CA ASN A 111 -17.34 -7.23 14.56
C ASN A 111 -17.76 -7.79 13.20
N TRP A 112 -16.92 -8.64 12.61
CA TRP A 112 -17.26 -9.44 11.44
C TRP A 112 -18.35 -10.46 11.78
N ILE A 113 -19.25 -10.80 10.84
CA ILE A 113 -20.21 -11.88 11.09
C ILE A 113 -19.49 -13.22 11.31
N ALA A 114 -18.44 -13.46 10.53
CA ALA A 114 -17.44 -14.49 10.76
C ALA A 114 -16.06 -13.98 10.37
N GLY A 115 -15.00 -14.48 11.01
CA GLY A 115 -13.63 -14.16 10.64
C GLY A 115 -13.30 -14.69 9.24
N VAL A 116 -13.44 -16.01 9.06
CA VAL A 116 -13.35 -16.68 7.75
C VAL A 116 -14.60 -17.53 7.54
N CYS A 117 -15.20 -17.42 6.36
CA CYS A 117 -16.23 -18.32 5.85
C CYS A 117 -15.70 -19.05 4.61
N ALA A 118 -15.83 -20.37 4.57
CA ALA A 118 -15.46 -21.17 3.40
C ALA A 118 -16.69 -21.82 2.75
N SER A 119 -16.90 -21.58 1.45
CA SER A 119 -17.98 -22.20 0.66
C SER A 119 -17.59 -23.56 0.07
N THR A 120 -16.32 -23.92 0.16
CA THR A 120 -15.71 -25.18 -0.33
C THR A 120 -14.68 -25.70 0.69
N PRO A 121 -14.11 -26.91 0.49
CA PRO A 121 -13.03 -27.39 1.35
C PRO A 121 -11.82 -26.44 1.41
N ALA A 122 -11.51 -25.93 2.60
CA ALA A 122 -10.42 -24.99 2.86
C ALA A 122 -9.62 -25.34 4.11
N THR A 123 -8.33 -25.02 4.08
CA THR A 123 -7.46 -25.04 5.26
C THR A 123 -7.32 -23.62 5.80
N VAL A 124 -7.67 -23.41 7.07
CA VAL A 124 -7.63 -22.10 7.73
C VAL A 124 -6.68 -22.17 8.90
N GLN A 125 -5.52 -21.52 8.82
CA GLN A 125 -4.47 -21.71 9.81
C GLN A 125 -3.68 -20.46 10.18
N ASN A 126 -3.21 -20.39 11.43
CA ASN A 126 -2.38 -19.28 11.92
C ASN A 126 -3.01 -17.88 11.76
N ASN A 127 -4.33 -17.77 11.66
CA ASN A 127 -5.01 -16.47 11.60
C ASN A 127 -5.25 -15.94 13.02
N GLN A 128 -5.34 -14.63 13.15
CA GLN A 128 -5.63 -13.94 14.41
C GLN A 128 -6.93 -13.16 14.28
N LYS A 129 -7.93 -13.47 15.12
CA LYS A 129 -9.21 -12.74 15.19
C LYS A 129 -9.27 -11.94 16.48
N PHE A 130 -9.58 -10.65 16.35
CA PHE A 130 -9.82 -9.73 17.45
C PHE A 130 -11.26 -9.21 17.39
N GLY A 131 -12.03 -9.39 18.45
CA GLY A 131 -13.44 -8.99 18.55
C GLY A 131 -14.45 -10.11 18.32
N PRO A 132 -15.75 -9.83 18.55
CA PRO A 132 -16.82 -10.82 18.43
C PRO A 132 -17.04 -11.30 16.98
N ALA A 133 -17.70 -12.44 16.85
CA ALA A 133 -18.20 -12.99 15.59
C ALA A 133 -19.54 -13.70 15.83
N ASN A 134 -20.57 -13.35 15.06
CA ASN A 134 -21.93 -13.86 15.31
C ASN A 134 -22.14 -15.29 14.81
N TRP A 135 -21.51 -15.68 13.71
CA TRP A 135 -21.63 -17.01 13.09
C TRP A 135 -20.41 -17.91 13.37
N GLY A 136 -19.53 -17.47 14.26
CA GLY A 136 -18.28 -18.15 14.62
C GLY A 136 -17.05 -17.53 13.96
N ASP A 137 -15.87 -17.83 14.51
CA ASP A 137 -14.62 -17.25 14.02
C ASP A 137 -14.21 -17.82 12.66
N TRP A 138 -14.38 -19.13 12.52
CA TRP A 138 -14.02 -19.92 11.34
C TRP A 138 -15.23 -20.81 11.03
N THR A 139 -15.96 -20.50 9.97
CA THR A 139 -17.24 -21.14 9.64
C THR A 139 -17.27 -21.62 8.19
N VAL A 140 -18.30 -22.37 7.86
CA VAL A 140 -18.55 -22.88 6.51
C VAL A 140 -19.91 -22.43 6.03
N GLU A 141 -20.02 -22.16 4.74
CA GLU A 141 -21.29 -22.01 4.05
C GLU A 141 -21.54 -23.21 3.13
N ALA A 142 -22.82 -23.57 2.98
CA ALA A 142 -23.27 -24.67 2.15
C ALA A 142 -22.53 -25.99 2.42
N ALA A 143 -21.94 -26.60 1.39
CA ALA A 143 -21.20 -27.86 1.46
C ALA A 143 -19.72 -27.68 1.80
N GLY A 144 -19.32 -26.48 2.26
CA GLY A 144 -17.95 -26.18 2.67
C GLY A 144 -17.45 -27.11 3.77
N LYS A 145 -16.13 -27.31 3.80
CA LYS A 145 -15.44 -28.02 4.89
C LYS A 145 -14.23 -27.19 5.30
N LEU A 146 -14.01 -27.04 6.60
CA LEU A 146 -12.91 -26.23 7.10
C LEU A 146 -12.01 -27.07 8.00
N THR A 147 -10.73 -27.12 7.66
CA THR A 147 -9.69 -27.66 8.55
C THR A 147 -9.00 -26.49 9.22
N ALA A 148 -9.38 -26.21 10.47
CA ALA A 148 -8.82 -25.14 11.28
C ALA A 148 -7.60 -25.65 12.06
N ALA A 149 -6.48 -24.93 12.03
CA ALA A 149 -5.31 -25.26 12.82
C ALA A 149 -4.60 -24.00 13.33
N ASN A 150 -4.20 -23.97 14.61
CA ASN A 150 -3.36 -22.90 15.17
C ASN A 150 -3.90 -21.46 14.98
N ASN A 151 -5.21 -21.27 14.87
CA ASN A 151 -5.80 -19.93 14.82
C ASN A 151 -5.95 -19.38 16.24
N ALA A 152 -5.65 -18.09 16.41
CA ALA A 152 -5.84 -17.38 17.67
C ALA A 152 -7.11 -16.53 17.63
N VAL A 153 -7.85 -16.52 18.75
CA VAL A 153 -9.04 -15.69 18.92
C VAL A 153 -8.90 -14.91 20.22
N ASP A 154 -9.00 -13.59 20.11
CA ASP A 154 -9.13 -12.66 21.21
C ASP A 154 -10.45 -11.91 21.05
N ARG A 155 -11.28 -11.88 22.10
CA ARG A 155 -12.57 -11.17 22.02
C ARG A 155 -12.43 -9.66 22.26
N ASN A 156 -11.28 -9.20 22.72
CA ASN A 156 -11.01 -7.80 22.97
C ASN A 156 -10.28 -7.15 21.77
N VAL A 157 -10.95 -6.22 21.10
CA VAL A 157 -10.36 -5.47 19.97
C VAL A 157 -9.18 -4.59 20.38
N ALA A 158 -9.08 -4.21 21.67
CA ALA A 158 -7.97 -3.40 22.17
C ALA A 158 -6.63 -4.14 22.20
N ASN A 159 -6.65 -5.48 22.16
CA ASN A 159 -5.44 -6.31 22.12
C ASN A 159 -4.94 -6.54 20.68
N ALA A 160 -5.67 -6.04 19.67
CA ALA A 160 -5.23 -6.15 18.29
C ALA A 160 -3.89 -5.40 18.10
N PRO A 161 -2.96 -5.95 17.30
CA PRO A 161 -1.75 -5.23 16.95
C PRO A 161 -2.08 -3.92 16.23
N PRO A 162 -1.13 -2.96 16.17
CA PRO A 162 -1.26 -1.79 15.30
C PRO A 162 -1.61 -2.20 13.86
N LEU A 163 -2.34 -1.34 13.14
CA LEU A 163 -2.63 -1.55 11.72
C LEU A 163 -1.35 -1.86 10.96
N SER A 164 -1.31 -3.01 10.27
CA SER A 164 -0.16 -3.37 9.45
C SER A 164 0.15 -2.23 8.50
N ALA A 165 1.42 -1.83 8.44
CA ALA A 165 1.87 -0.94 7.39
C ALA A 165 1.62 -1.64 6.06
N VAL A 166 0.98 -0.94 5.13
CA VAL A 166 0.90 -1.40 3.75
C VAL A 166 2.31 -1.34 3.24
N VAL A 167 2.96 -2.50 3.17
CA VAL A 167 4.22 -2.58 2.45
C VAL A 167 3.80 -2.61 0.99
N PRO A 168 4.10 -1.58 0.17
CA PRO A 168 3.62 -1.52 -1.20
C PRO A 168 3.95 -2.83 -1.92
N ALA A 169 3.14 -3.19 -2.92
CA ALA A 169 3.18 -4.51 -3.56
C ALA A 169 4.54 -4.96 -4.09
N THR A 170 5.45 -4.02 -4.11
CA THR A 170 6.86 -4.09 -4.34
C THR A 170 7.65 -4.92 -3.31
N GLN A 171 7.19 -5.24 -2.10
CA GLN A 171 8.14 -5.74 -1.07
C GLN A 171 8.06 -7.22 -0.65
N ALA A 172 6.98 -7.96 -0.86
CA ALA A 172 6.81 -9.24 -0.14
C ALA A 172 6.73 -10.50 -1.01
N GLY A 173 7.60 -10.55 -2.03
CA GLY A 173 7.81 -11.73 -2.87
C GLY A 173 9.16 -12.45 -2.75
N ILE A 174 10.05 -12.12 -1.80
CA ILE A 174 11.36 -12.80 -1.70
C ILE A 174 11.25 -14.05 -0.84
N ASP A 175 10.79 -15.14 -1.43
CA ASP A 175 11.40 -16.42 -1.10
C ASP A 175 12.81 -16.40 -1.73
N ALA A 176 13.80 -16.77 -0.93
CA ALA A 176 15.22 -16.67 -1.20
C ALA A 176 15.65 -17.25 -2.56
N ALA A 177 15.62 -16.44 -3.62
CA ALA A 177 16.50 -16.62 -4.76
C ALA A 177 17.90 -16.16 -4.32
N THR A 178 18.67 -17.11 -3.80
CA THR A 178 20.00 -16.96 -3.15
C THR A 178 21.12 -16.36 -4.01
N SER A 179 20.83 -15.63 -5.09
CA SER A 179 21.86 -15.11 -6.00
C SER A 179 21.66 -13.68 -6.50
N PHE A 180 20.51 -13.06 -6.28
CA PHE A 180 20.39 -11.64 -6.59
C PHE A 180 21.06 -10.83 -5.48
N GLN A 181 21.94 -9.90 -5.81
CA GLN A 181 22.48 -8.95 -4.82
C GLN A 181 22.37 -7.54 -5.39
N LEU A 182 21.72 -6.65 -4.65
CA LEU A 182 21.72 -5.21 -4.96
C LEU A 182 22.75 -4.53 -4.07
N SER A 183 23.56 -3.68 -4.67
CA SER A 183 24.49 -2.79 -4.00
C SER A 183 24.30 -1.37 -4.52
N ALA A 184 24.51 -0.40 -3.66
CA ALA A 184 24.43 1.00 -4.04
C ALA A 184 25.52 1.81 -3.35
N GLN A 185 26.05 2.79 -4.06
CA GLN A 185 27.14 3.65 -3.60
C GLN A 185 26.81 5.11 -3.95
N PRO A 186 26.82 6.05 -2.99
CA PRO A 186 26.66 7.46 -3.31
C PRO A 186 27.83 7.96 -4.18
N ILE A 187 27.53 8.75 -5.21
CA ILE A 187 28.52 9.44 -6.04
C ILE A 187 28.68 10.89 -5.55
N ASP A 188 27.55 11.57 -5.32
CA ASP A 188 27.49 12.90 -4.70
C ASP A 188 26.29 12.99 -3.74
N SER A 189 25.94 14.21 -3.30
CA SER A 189 24.84 14.44 -2.35
C SER A 189 23.45 14.12 -2.89
N SER A 190 23.30 13.89 -4.19
CA SER A 190 22.01 13.70 -4.87
C SER A 190 22.01 12.56 -5.89
N THR A 191 23.16 11.91 -6.12
CA THR A 191 23.30 10.82 -7.08
C THR A 191 23.95 9.58 -6.46
N ALA A 192 23.54 8.40 -6.93
CA ALA A 192 24.09 7.12 -6.49
C ALA A 192 24.28 6.15 -7.67
N LEU A 193 25.31 5.33 -7.59
CA LEU A 193 25.58 4.20 -8.47
C LEU A 193 24.93 2.95 -7.91
N LEU A 194 24.06 2.31 -8.69
CA LEU A 194 23.43 1.03 -8.36
C LEU A 194 24.09 -0.07 -9.18
N SER A 195 24.43 -1.18 -8.52
CA SER A 195 24.95 -2.39 -9.17
C SER A 195 24.22 -3.61 -8.64
N TRP A 196 23.89 -4.54 -9.53
CA TRP A 196 23.32 -5.82 -9.15
C TRP A 196 23.89 -7.00 -9.94
N THR A 197 23.83 -8.18 -9.33
CA THR A 197 24.13 -9.48 -9.94
C THR A 197 22.85 -10.31 -10.07
N ASN A 198 22.73 -11.08 -11.15
CA ASN A 198 21.61 -12.00 -11.41
C ASN A 198 20.22 -11.35 -11.31
N PRO A 199 19.92 -10.25 -12.05
CA PRO A 199 18.62 -9.60 -11.95
C PRO A 199 17.48 -10.58 -12.22
N PRO A 200 16.33 -10.41 -11.54
CA PRO A 200 15.12 -11.09 -11.98
C PRO A 200 14.83 -10.73 -13.44
N SER A 201 14.31 -11.69 -14.21
CA SER A 201 13.84 -11.42 -15.57
C SER A 201 12.64 -10.46 -15.55
N GLY A 202 12.55 -9.60 -16.57
CA GLY A 202 11.48 -8.60 -16.71
C GLY A 202 11.97 -7.16 -16.57
N ARG A 203 11.05 -6.21 -16.58
CA ARG A 203 11.36 -4.83 -16.21
C ARG A 203 11.64 -4.78 -14.72
N ILE A 204 12.69 -4.04 -14.41
CA ILE A 204 13.15 -3.82 -13.06
C ILE A 204 12.81 -2.39 -12.68
N VAL A 205 12.27 -2.23 -11.49
CA VAL A 205 11.82 -0.95 -10.95
C VAL A 205 12.58 -0.65 -9.67
N VAL A 206 13.09 0.58 -9.52
CA VAL A 206 13.75 1.03 -8.28
C VAL A 206 12.77 1.83 -7.43
N ASN A 207 12.65 1.46 -6.15
CA ASN A 207 12.01 2.27 -5.12
C ASN A 207 13.05 2.84 -4.17
N ALA A 208 13.04 4.16 -4.00
CA ALA A 208 13.78 4.86 -2.96
C ALA A 208 12.84 5.15 -1.78
N ILE A 209 13.22 4.67 -0.59
CA ILE A 209 12.44 4.81 0.64
C ILE A 209 13.34 5.46 1.69
N SER A 210 12.89 6.56 2.29
CA SER A 210 13.63 7.17 3.39
C SER A 210 13.58 6.25 4.61
N THR A 211 14.73 5.97 5.22
CA THR A 211 14.75 5.28 6.53
C THR A 211 14.38 6.21 7.67
N VAL A 212 14.55 7.52 7.48
CA VAL A 212 14.15 8.58 8.41
C VAL A 212 12.75 9.02 8.01
N GLY A 213 11.72 8.46 8.65
CA GLY A 213 10.33 8.85 8.41
C GLY A 213 9.55 8.01 7.39
N ARG A 214 10.18 7.05 6.70
CA ARG A 214 9.51 6.11 5.76
C ARG A 214 8.81 6.78 4.57
N GLU A 215 9.21 8.00 4.22
CA GLU A 215 8.66 8.68 3.06
C GLU A 215 9.04 7.95 1.75
N ILE A 216 8.16 8.09 0.76
CA ILE A 216 8.30 7.57 -0.60
C ILE A 216 7.94 8.69 -1.58
N GLY A 217 8.40 8.59 -2.82
CA GLY A 217 8.05 9.55 -3.87
C GLY A 217 9.16 10.56 -4.20
N PRO A 218 8.83 11.60 -4.99
CA PRO A 218 9.80 12.55 -5.55
C PRO A 218 10.64 13.31 -4.51
N SER A 219 10.17 13.39 -3.26
CA SER A 219 10.90 14.03 -2.17
C SER A 219 12.10 13.20 -1.67
N VAL A 220 12.11 11.89 -1.94
CA VAL A 220 13.20 10.98 -1.55
C VAL A 220 14.12 10.70 -2.73
N GLY A 221 13.52 10.56 -3.91
CA GLY A 221 14.19 10.15 -5.13
C GLY A 221 13.21 9.84 -6.26
N PRO A 222 13.71 9.57 -7.48
CA PRO A 222 12.90 9.07 -8.57
C PRO A 222 12.28 7.73 -8.17
N THR A 223 10.96 7.62 -8.30
CA THR A 223 10.22 6.38 -8.10
C THR A 223 9.86 5.77 -9.44
N ASN A 224 9.89 4.44 -9.52
CA ASN A 224 9.25 3.68 -10.58
C ASN A 224 9.85 3.77 -12.00
N PHE A 225 11.15 4.01 -12.15
CA PHE A 225 11.78 4.02 -13.47
C PHE A 225 12.23 2.62 -13.92
N ALA A 226 12.12 2.38 -15.23
CA ALA A 226 12.58 1.14 -15.85
C ALA A 226 14.10 1.13 -15.95
N VAL A 227 14.72 0.05 -15.50
CA VAL A 227 16.16 -0.14 -15.53
C VAL A 227 16.55 -1.02 -16.72
N MET A 228 17.50 -0.56 -17.55
CA MET A 228 17.90 -1.28 -18.77
C MET A 228 19.28 -1.96 -18.68
N SER A 229 20.14 -1.60 -17.72
CA SER A 229 21.50 -2.15 -17.60
C SER A 229 22.11 -1.94 -16.21
N SER A 230 22.97 -2.86 -15.78
CA SER A 230 23.83 -2.75 -14.58
C SER A 230 25.29 -2.49 -15.00
N PRO A 231 26.03 -1.57 -14.36
CA PRO A 231 25.59 -0.65 -13.32
C PRO A 231 24.78 0.54 -13.89
N MET A 232 24.10 1.28 -13.02
CA MET A 232 23.28 2.45 -13.38
C MET A 232 23.48 3.59 -12.38
N THR A 233 23.51 4.84 -12.88
CA THR A 233 23.45 6.02 -12.02
C THR A 233 22.01 6.52 -11.90
N ILE A 234 21.58 6.82 -10.67
CA ILE A 234 20.29 7.45 -10.36
C ILE A 234 20.56 8.81 -9.73
N GLY A 235 19.75 9.82 -10.05
CA GLY A 235 19.87 11.16 -9.50
C GLY A 235 18.58 11.62 -8.83
N GLY A 236 18.61 12.80 -8.20
CA GLY A 236 17.45 13.38 -7.50
C GLY A 236 17.18 12.78 -6.12
N LEU A 237 18.18 12.10 -5.53
CA LEU A 237 18.10 11.59 -4.16
C LEU A 237 18.24 12.73 -3.15
N HIS A 238 17.58 12.61 -2.01
CA HIS A 238 17.65 13.63 -0.97
C HIS A 238 19.03 13.67 -0.28
N PRO A 239 19.72 14.83 -0.22
CA PRO A 239 20.97 14.97 0.51
C PRO A 239 20.85 14.67 2.00
N GLY A 240 21.86 14.04 2.57
CA GLY A 240 21.95 13.74 4.01
C GLY A 240 21.05 12.62 4.51
N TRP A 241 20.20 12.03 3.66
CA TRP A 241 19.26 10.99 4.06
C TRP A 241 19.85 9.59 3.94
N GLN A 242 19.43 8.71 4.85
CA GLN A 242 19.64 7.28 4.69
C GLN A 242 18.46 6.69 3.91
N ILE A 243 18.73 6.09 2.76
CA ILE A 243 17.74 5.64 1.78
C ILE A 243 17.85 4.13 1.57
N ASP A 244 16.74 3.42 1.70
CA ASP A 244 16.58 2.03 1.29
C ASP A 244 16.20 2.01 -0.19
N LEU A 245 17.06 1.40 -1.02
CA LEU A 245 16.82 1.15 -2.43
C LEU A 245 16.36 -0.29 -2.63
N GLN A 246 15.24 -0.47 -3.31
CA GLN A 246 14.67 -1.78 -3.64
C GLN A 246 14.57 -1.94 -5.13
N LEU A 247 15.05 -3.07 -5.67
CA LEU A 247 14.78 -3.49 -7.05
C LEU A 247 13.60 -4.47 -7.06
N LEU A 248 12.67 -4.23 -7.96
CA LEU A 248 11.40 -4.93 -8.07
C LEU A 248 11.28 -5.52 -9.46
N SER A 249 10.88 -6.78 -9.58
CA SER A 249 10.43 -7.30 -10.88
C SER A 249 9.01 -6.84 -11.20
N ASP A 250 8.60 -6.94 -12.46
CA ASP A 250 7.23 -6.62 -12.94
C ASP A 250 6.11 -7.33 -12.14
N ASN A 251 6.43 -8.44 -11.48
CA ASN A 251 5.48 -9.19 -10.66
C ASN A 251 5.38 -8.65 -9.22
N GLY A 252 6.00 -7.49 -8.92
CA GLY A 252 5.99 -6.87 -7.59
C GLY A 252 6.93 -7.53 -6.59
N THR A 253 7.65 -8.57 -6.98
CA THR A 253 8.65 -9.19 -6.11
C THR A 253 9.87 -8.26 -6.01
N ALA A 254 10.03 -7.55 -4.88
CA ALA A 254 11.35 -7.04 -4.48
C ALA A 254 12.34 -8.18 -4.54
N SER A 255 13.62 -7.93 -4.82
CA SER A 255 14.63 -9.00 -4.77
C SER A 255 15.81 -8.73 -3.84
N ASN A 256 16.03 -7.50 -3.36
CA ASN A 256 16.90 -7.19 -2.21
C ASN A 256 16.83 -5.69 -1.88
N VAL A 257 17.25 -5.32 -0.67
CA VAL A 257 17.37 -3.92 -0.24
C VAL A 257 18.84 -3.54 -0.14
N ALA A 258 19.24 -2.45 -0.77
CA ALA A 258 20.52 -1.79 -0.49
C ALA A 258 20.26 -0.49 0.25
N THR A 259 20.81 -0.36 1.45
CA THR A 259 20.72 0.88 2.23
C THR A 259 21.95 1.73 1.98
N ILE A 260 21.74 2.99 1.60
CA ILE A 260 22.82 3.97 1.40
C ILE A 260 22.62 5.19 2.28
N GLN A 261 23.73 5.74 2.78
CA GLN A 261 23.76 7.05 3.42
C GLN A 261 24.19 8.09 2.39
N MET A 262 23.28 9.00 2.05
CA MET A 262 23.61 10.11 1.15
C MET A 262 24.47 11.15 1.88
N PRO A 263 25.53 11.68 1.25
CA PRO A 263 26.27 12.82 1.76
C PRO A 263 25.35 14.04 1.93
N ASN A 264 25.66 14.89 2.90
CA ASN A 264 25.04 16.21 2.98
C ASN A 264 25.37 17.01 1.72
N ALA A 265 24.44 17.86 1.29
CA ALA A 265 24.74 18.83 0.24
C ALA A 265 25.94 19.69 0.68
N PRO A 266 26.87 20.04 -0.23
CA PRO A 266 27.87 21.04 0.07
C PRO A 266 27.16 22.27 0.64
N ALA A 267 27.64 22.80 1.76
CA ALA A 267 27.09 24.02 2.31
C ALA A 267 27.08 25.05 1.19
N THR A 268 25.89 25.57 0.85
CA THR A 268 25.78 26.65 -0.13
C THR A 268 26.72 27.74 0.38
N PRO A 269 27.72 28.20 -0.41
CA PRO A 269 28.59 29.26 0.03
C PRO A 269 27.69 30.38 0.52
N ALA A 270 27.91 30.83 1.76
CA ALA A 270 27.07 31.86 2.36
C ALA A 270 26.91 32.95 1.31
N SER A 271 25.67 33.18 0.86
CA SER A 271 25.37 34.19 -0.14
C SER A 271 26.06 35.45 0.32
N ALA A 272 26.99 35.96 -0.50
CA ALA A 272 27.73 37.15 -0.15
C ALA A 272 26.70 38.18 0.31
N THR A 273 26.84 38.67 1.54
CA THR A 273 25.91 39.63 2.12
C THR A 273 25.65 40.68 1.04
N PRO A 274 24.40 40.86 0.58
CA PRO A 274 24.14 41.75 -0.54
C PRO A 274 24.72 43.10 -0.16
N THR A 275 25.66 43.59 -0.97
CA THR A 275 26.14 44.96 -0.83
C THR A 275 24.90 45.84 -0.93
N PRO A 276 24.59 46.67 0.09
CA PRO A 276 23.38 47.45 0.08
C PRO A 276 23.30 48.23 -1.24
N ALA A 277 22.26 47.95 -2.03
CA ALA A 277 21.99 48.71 -3.23
C ALA A 277 21.83 50.17 -2.83
N ALA A 278 22.47 51.08 -3.58
CA ALA A 278 22.26 52.51 -3.39
C ALA A 278 20.76 52.78 -3.36
N SER A 279 20.28 53.47 -2.32
CA SER A 279 18.86 53.80 -2.16
C SER A 279 18.35 54.49 -3.42
N VAL A 280 17.60 53.74 -4.23
CA VAL A 280 16.83 54.33 -5.32
C VAL A 280 15.65 55.03 -4.64
N VAL A 281 15.66 56.36 -4.68
CA VAL A 281 14.52 57.18 -4.23
C VAL A 281 13.32 56.75 -5.07
N ALA A 282 12.31 56.17 -4.42
CA ALA A 282 11.06 55.82 -5.08
C ALA A 282 10.40 57.11 -5.58
N VAL A 283 10.21 57.20 -6.90
CA VAL A 283 9.43 58.28 -7.51
C VAL A 283 7.98 57.81 -7.55
N ASP A 284 7.15 58.32 -6.66
CA ASP A 284 5.71 58.06 -6.70
C ASP A 284 5.11 58.68 -7.96
N THR A 285 4.65 57.83 -8.87
CA THR A 285 3.92 58.25 -10.06
C THR A 285 2.43 58.11 -9.76
N VAL A 286 1.73 59.25 -9.61
CA VAL A 286 0.28 59.26 -9.41
C VAL A 286 -0.42 59.29 -10.76
N LEU A 287 -1.29 58.31 -10.98
CA LEU A 287 -2.14 58.22 -12.18
C LEU A 287 -3.50 58.85 -11.86
N HIS A 288 -3.82 59.96 -12.53
CA HIS A 288 -5.15 60.56 -12.46
C HIS A 288 -5.98 60.15 -13.68
N MET A 289 -7.14 59.54 -13.43
CA MET A 289 -8.16 59.30 -14.46
C MET A 289 -9.33 60.25 -14.23
N SER A 290 -9.42 61.28 -15.07
CA SER A 290 -10.63 62.03 -15.33
C SER A 290 -10.93 61.92 -16.83
N ASP A 291 -12.19 62.06 -17.24
CA ASP A 291 -12.61 62.22 -18.65
C ASP A 291 -12.20 61.16 -19.70
N GLY A 292 -11.68 59.99 -19.28
CA GLY A 292 -11.28 58.92 -20.20
C GLY A 292 -9.90 59.11 -20.82
N THR A 293 -9.12 60.10 -20.36
CA THR A 293 -7.73 60.30 -20.77
C THR A 293 -6.79 60.05 -19.58
N ILE A 294 -5.77 59.20 -19.77
CA ILE A 294 -4.74 58.96 -18.75
C ILE A 294 -3.71 60.08 -18.81
N ARG A 295 -3.50 60.79 -17.70
CA ARG A 295 -2.40 61.75 -17.53
C ARG A 295 -1.50 61.31 -16.39
N THR A 296 -0.19 61.25 -16.64
CA THR A 296 0.83 61.01 -15.62
C THR A 296 1.41 62.36 -15.17
N SER A 297 1.51 62.57 -13.86
CA SER A 297 2.28 63.68 -13.30
C SER A 297 3.33 63.14 -12.36
N THR A 298 4.57 63.55 -12.57
CA THR A 298 5.71 63.21 -11.71
C THR A 298 5.95 64.38 -10.76
N THR A 299 5.73 64.20 -9.47
CA THR A 299 6.19 65.15 -8.46
C THR A 299 7.57 64.71 -7.98
N GLN A 300 8.60 65.48 -8.32
CA GLN A 300 9.87 65.36 -7.61
C GLN A 300 9.72 65.91 -6.18
N PRO A 301 10.41 65.33 -5.19
CA PRO A 301 10.55 65.94 -3.88
C PRO A 301 11.31 67.28 -3.95
#